data_AF-A0A1F8U1E3-F1
#
_entry.id   AF-A0A1F8U1E3-F1
#
_cell.length_a   1.000
_cell.length_b   1.000
_cell.length_c   1.000
_cell.angle_alpha   90.00
_cell.angle_beta   90.00
_cell.angle_gamma   90.00
#
_symmetry.space_group_name_H-M   'P 1'
#
loop_
_entity.id
_entity.type
_entity.pdbx_description
1 polymer ?
#
loop_
_entity_poly.entity_id
_entity_poly.type
_entity_poly.pdbx_seq_one_letter_code
_entity_poly.pdbx_strand_id
1 'polypeptide(L)'
;MKKLNVSKILVVCLIVVSMVSASFAVYADSKNVNKLDTGLQYRVDTKGDAYNVKIFIKVNNKNELDSYTSKVKAESADITMAYDNKEVPVTITFKKPLSISEFTSFVEESKINVSEFKIRFLDENNIRTTLGGKPEDGVLIPEDKINELTEKYLTHKMQGVVAAVGTVTVDAANLTKLQNNDKVYLVDASSVQVAEQIKNNKKVKDVAYPTVPDVYWFVEDFNK
;
A
#
# COMPACT_ATOMS: atom_id res chain seq x y z
N MET A 1 -45.78 -1.04 -42.98
CA MET A 1 -45.65 -0.49 -41.60
C MET A 1 -45.21 -1.66 -40.71
N LYS A 2 -43.99 -1.73 -40.18
CA LYS A 2 -43.39 -0.90 -39.12
C LYS A 2 -41.90 -0.69 -39.38
N LYS A 3 -41.42 0.55 -39.20
CA LYS A 3 -40.01 0.93 -39.17
C LYS A 3 -39.40 0.40 -37.87
N LEU A 4 -38.28 -0.32 -37.93
CA LEU A 4 -37.42 -0.53 -36.76
C LEU A 4 -36.38 0.58 -36.73
N ASN A 5 -36.39 1.35 -35.64
CA ASN A 5 -35.48 2.45 -35.39
C ASN A 5 -34.08 1.91 -35.03
N VAL A 6 -33.08 2.43 -35.72
CA VAL A 6 -31.66 2.37 -35.33
C VAL A 6 -31.47 3.35 -34.18
N SER A 7 -31.03 2.89 -33.01
CA SER A 7 -30.34 3.74 -32.02
C SER A 7 -29.95 2.93 -30.77
N LYS A 8 -28.64 2.88 -30.51
CA LYS A 8 -27.95 2.35 -29.31
C LYS A 8 -27.54 0.87 -29.36
N ILE A 9 -26.64 0.55 -30.29
CA ILE A 9 -25.62 -0.48 -30.00
C ILE A 9 -24.67 0.17 -28.98
N LEU A 10 -24.82 -0.21 -27.72
CA LEU A 10 -23.89 0.15 -26.66
C LEU A 10 -22.58 -0.60 -26.94
N VAL A 11 -21.52 0.15 -27.23
CA VAL A 11 -20.16 -0.37 -27.25
C VAL A 11 -19.80 -0.74 -25.81
N VAL A 12 -19.97 -2.02 -25.46
CA VAL A 12 -19.43 -2.57 -24.22
C VAL A 12 -17.94 -2.75 -24.44
N CYS A 13 -17.13 -1.77 -24.03
CA CYS A 13 -15.70 -1.95 -23.86
C CYS A 13 -15.46 -2.95 -22.72
N LEU A 14 -15.39 -4.22 -23.09
CA LEU A 14 -15.01 -5.32 -22.22
C LEU A 14 -13.50 -5.20 -21.93
N ILE A 15 -13.12 -4.45 -20.90
CA ILE A 15 -11.79 -4.54 -20.33
C ILE A 15 -11.82 -5.68 -19.31
N VAL A 16 -11.72 -6.91 -19.81
CA VAL A 16 -11.24 -8.04 -19.01
C VAL A 16 -9.72 -7.97 -19.12
N VAL A 17 -9.06 -7.33 -18.15
CA VAL A 17 -7.60 -7.49 -18.03
C VAL A 17 -7.37 -8.91 -17.53
N SER A 18 -7.08 -9.80 -18.47
CA SER A 18 -6.62 -11.15 -18.22
C SER A 18 -5.35 -11.10 -17.38
N MET A 19 -5.47 -11.48 -16.11
CA MET A 19 -4.37 -11.90 -15.25
C MET A 19 -3.80 -13.23 -15.76
N VAL A 20 -3.17 -13.23 -16.93
CA VAL A 20 -2.32 -14.32 -17.41
C VAL A 20 -1.13 -13.70 -18.14
N SER A 21 -0.26 -13.00 -17.41
CA SER A 21 1.12 -12.68 -17.86
C SER A 21 2.02 -12.15 -16.73
N ALA A 22 1.67 -12.35 -15.45
CA ALA A 22 2.57 -11.96 -14.36
C ALA A 22 3.82 -12.86 -14.22
N SER A 23 3.88 -13.99 -14.96
CA SER A 23 5.01 -14.92 -14.90
C SER A 23 6.10 -14.67 -15.96
N PHE A 24 5.92 -13.72 -16.90
CA PHE A 24 6.90 -13.48 -17.97
C PHE A 24 7.46 -12.04 -18.04
N ALA A 25 6.98 -11.10 -17.20
CA ALA A 25 7.51 -9.73 -17.15
C ALA A 25 8.59 -9.50 -16.05
N VAL A 26 8.91 -10.51 -15.23
CA VAL A 26 9.91 -10.39 -14.15
C VAL A 26 11.36 -10.60 -14.65
N TYR A 27 11.55 -10.88 -15.95
CA TYR A 27 12.89 -10.86 -16.58
C TYR A 27 13.24 -9.45 -17.13
N ALA A 28 12.73 -8.39 -16.50
CA ALA A 28 13.14 -7.02 -16.79
C ALA A 28 14.40 -6.68 -15.97
N ASP A 29 15.56 -6.90 -16.60
CA ASP A 29 16.89 -6.36 -16.31
C ASP A 29 17.21 -6.04 -14.83
N SER A 30 17.77 -7.02 -14.13
CA SER A 30 18.31 -6.91 -12.76
C SER A 30 19.35 -5.79 -12.55
N LYS A 31 19.82 -5.12 -13.61
CA LYS A 31 20.92 -4.14 -13.54
C LYS A 31 20.60 -2.79 -12.89
N ASN A 32 19.32 -2.49 -12.60
CA ASN A 32 18.92 -1.17 -12.07
C ASN A 32 18.13 -1.23 -10.75
N VAL A 33 18.25 -2.32 -10.00
CA VAL A 33 17.62 -2.45 -8.68
C VAL A 33 18.60 -1.97 -7.60
N ASN A 34 18.22 -0.91 -6.89
CA ASN A 34 18.93 -0.41 -5.71
C ASN A 34 18.36 -1.10 -4.46
N LYS A 35 19.15 -1.14 -3.38
CA LYS A 35 18.78 -1.81 -2.13
C LYS A 35 19.13 -0.94 -0.94
N LEU A 36 18.18 -0.77 -0.02
CA LEU A 36 18.39 -0.17 1.30
C LEU A 36 18.91 -1.22 2.30
N ASP A 37 19.47 -0.74 3.41
CA ASP A 37 19.94 -1.60 4.50
C ASP A 37 18.80 -2.40 5.15
N THR A 38 17.57 -1.86 5.16
CA THR A 38 16.33 -2.60 5.52
C THR A 38 16.12 -3.88 4.74
N GLY A 39 16.70 -3.98 3.53
CA GLY A 39 16.39 -5.02 2.56
C GLY A 39 15.35 -4.62 1.51
N LEU A 40 14.75 -3.43 1.65
CA LEU A 40 13.85 -2.83 0.66
C LEU A 40 14.61 -2.61 -0.66
N GLN A 41 14.00 -3.04 -1.75
CA GLN A 41 14.56 -2.87 -3.09
C GLN A 41 13.74 -1.83 -3.85
N TYR A 42 14.40 -1.02 -4.68
CA TYR A 42 13.68 -0.06 -5.50
C TYR A 42 14.32 0.10 -6.87
N ARG A 43 13.47 0.37 -7.87
CA ARG A 43 13.86 0.71 -9.23
C ARG A 43 13.38 2.11 -9.56
N VAL A 44 14.21 2.86 -10.26
CA VAL A 44 13.88 4.21 -10.74
C VAL A 44 13.78 4.17 -12.26
N ASP A 45 12.57 4.36 -12.77
CA ASP A 45 12.27 4.50 -14.19
C ASP A 45 12.12 6.00 -14.50
N THR A 46 12.94 6.53 -15.43
CA THR A 46 12.84 7.92 -15.85
C THR A 46 11.92 8.05 -17.07
N LYS A 47 10.91 8.92 -16.99
CA LYS A 47 10.05 9.26 -18.15
C LYS A 47 10.04 10.78 -18.32
N GLY A 48 10.91 11.29 -19.20
CA GLY A 48 11.21 12.72 -19.27
C GLY A 48 11.90 13.18 -17.98
N ASP A 49 11.44 14.29 -17.42
CA ASP A 49 11.96 14.85 -16.16
C ASP A 49 11.36 14.20 -14.90
N ALA A 50 10.38 13.29 -15.07
CA ALA A 50 9.72 12.62 -13.95
C ALA A 50 10.42 11.30 -13.59
N TYR A 51 10.66 11.11 -12.29
CA TYR A 51 11.12 9.85 -11.71
C TYR A 51 9.94 9.01 -11.28
N ASN A 52 9.77 7.84 -11.90
CA ASN A 52 8.84 6.82 -11.46
C ASN A 52 9.60 5.81 -10.60
N VAL A 53 9.24 5.69 -9.33
CA VAL A 53 9.95 4.84 -8.39
C VAL A 53 9.06 3.68 -8.00
N LYS A 54 9.55 2.46 -8.23
CA LYS A 54 8.86 1.23 -7.82
C LYS A 54 9.63 0.58 -6.69
N ILE A 55 8.95 0.35 -5.59
CA ILE A 55 9.49 -0.32 -4.41
C ILE A 55 9.02 -1.77 -4.39
N PHE A 56 9.93 -2.66 -3.98
CA PHE A 56 9.72 -4.09 -3.86
C PHE A 56 10.22 -4.56 -2.49
N ILE A 57 9.40 -5.38 -1.83
CA ILE A 57 9.78 -6.10 -0.63
C ILE A 57 9.99 -7.56 -1.04
N LYS A 58 11.22 -8.05 -0.90
CA LYS A 58 11.57 -9.43 -1.23
C LYS A 58 11.84 -10.21 0.04
N VAL A 59 10.83 -10.96 0.48
CA VAL A 59 10.90 -11.87 1.63
C VAL A 59 10.40 -13.24 1.19
N ASN A 60 11.16 -14.29 1.51
CA ASN A 60 10.86 -15.67 1.09
C ASN A 60 10.44 -16.56 2.27
N ASN A 61 10.66 -16.11 3.50
CA ASN A 61 10.35 -16.85 4.71
C ASN A 61 10.14 -15.90 5.89
N LYS A 62 9.67 -16.47 7.01
CA LYS A 62 9.40 -15.73 8.24
C LYS A 62 10.60 -14.98 8.78
N ASN A 63 11.80 -15.58 8.77
CA ASN A 63 13.01 -14.94 9.29
C ASN A 63 13.39 -13.69 8.49
N GLU A 64 13.21 -13.71 7.16
CA GLU A 64 13.44 -12.54 6.31
C GLU A 64 12.41 -11.44 6.57
N LEU A 65 11.14 -11.79 6.80
CA LEU A 65 10.11 -10.82 7.21
C LEU A 65 10.41 -10.22 8.59
N ASP A 66 10.79 -11.04 9.56
CA ASP A 66 11.15 -10.60 10.91
C ASP A 66 12.41 -9.71 10.89
N SER A 67 13.39 -10.03 10.04
CA SER A 67 14.58 -9.21 9.81
C SER A 67 14.22 -7.86 9.17
N TYR A 68 13.40 -7.86 8.11
CA TYR A 68 12.91 -6.64 7.46
C TYR A 68 12.20 -5.72 8.45
N THR A 69 11.21 -6.26 9.17
CA THR A 69 10.40 -5.50 10.13
C THR A 69 11.24 -4.94 11.27
N SER A 70 12.21 -5.71 11.78
CA SER A 70 13.11 -5.24 12.85
C SER A 70 13.98 -4.06 12.39
N LYS A 71 14.47 -4.10 11.15
CA LYS A 71 15.27 -3.00 10.59
C LYS A 71 14.44 -1.75 10.35
N VAL A 72 13.27 -1.87 9.73
CA VAL A 72 12.33 -0.73 9.54
C VAL A 72 11.96 -0.11 10.90
N LYS A 73 11.71 -0.93 11.92
CA LYS A 73 11.45 -0.46 13.29
C LYS A 73 12.65 0.28 13.88
N ALA A 74 13.87 -0.24 13.72
CA ALA A 74 15.07 0.42 14.22
C ALA A 74 15.29 1.79 13.56
N GLU A 75 15.07 1.88 12.25
CA GLU A 75 15.24 3.12 11.48
C GLU A 75 14.16 4.16 11.76
N SER A 76 13.02 3.76 12.33
CA SER A 76 11.97 4.71 12.72
C SER A 76 12.47 5.77 13.72
N ALA A 77 13.47 5.44 14.53
CA ALA A 77 14.11 6.40 15.44
C ALA A 77 14.87 7.49 14.67
N ASP A 78 15.62 7.10 13.63
CA ASP A 78 16.38 8.04 12.79
C ASP A 78 15.45 8.99 12.02
N ILE A 79 14.35 8.45 11.49
CA ILE A 79 13.30 9.24 10.83
C ILE A 79 12.67 10.21 11.82
N THR A 80 12.38 9.76 13.04
CA THR A 80 11.80 10.60 14.09
C THR A 80 12.69 11.80 14.43
N MET A 81 14.01 11.59 14.53
CA MET A 81 14.95 12.68 14.79
C MET A 81 15.11 13.63 13.59
N ALA A 82 15.21 13.10 12.37
CA ALA A 82 15.44 13.92 11.17
C ALA A 82 14.20 14.71 10.70
N TYR A 83 13.01 14.21 11.02
CA TYR A 83 11.73 14.75 10.57
C TYR A 83 10.83 15.25 11.72
N ASP A 84 11.43 15.62 12.85
CA ASP A 84 10.69 16.17 14.00
C ASP A 84 9.76 17.32 13.59
N ASN A 85 8.50 17.20 13.99
CA ASN A 85 7.36 18.06 13.65
C ASN A 85 7.07 18.21 12.16
N LYS A 86 7.48 17.25 11.31
CA LYS A 86 7.15 17.22 9.88
C LYS A 86 6.21 16.07 9.55
N GLU A 87 5.47 16.22 8.46
CA GLU A 87 4.72 15.10 7.89
C GLU A 87 5.65 14.14 7.15
N VAL A 88 5.52 12.85 7.45
CA VAL A 88 6.20 11.78 6.70
C VAL A 88 5.17 10.83 6.10
N PRO A 89 5.41 10.32 4.89
CA PRO A 89 4.63 9.24 4.30
C PRO A 89 4.85 7.94 5.10
N VAL A 90 3.77 7.21 5.34
CA VAL A 90 3.80 5.89 5.97
C VAL A 90 2.91 4.90 5.26
N THR A 91 3.36 3.65 5.21
CA THR A 91 2.52 2.49 4.93
C THR A 91 2.33 1.69 6.21
N ILE A 92 1.09 1.50 6.64
CA ILE A 92 0.73 0.77 7.85
C ILE A 92 0.19 -0.59 7.46
N THR A 93 0.77 -1.64 8.02
CA THR A 93 0.27 -3.02 7.92
C THR A 93 -0.35 -3.42 9.25
N PHE A 94 -1.59 -3.92 9.23
CA PHE A 94 -2.27 -4.40 10.44
C PHE A 94 -1.95 -5.87 10.72
N LYS A 95 -1.97 -6.29 12.00
CA LYS A 95 -1.73 -7.69 12.40
C LYS A 95 -2.86 -8.62 11.95
N LYS A 96 -4.07 -8.08 11.88
CA LYS A 96 -5.31 -8.74 11.48
C LYS A 96 -6.19 -7.73 10.73
N PRO A 97 -7.14 -8.18 9.91
CA PRO A 97 -8.10 -7.28 9.29
C PRO A 97 -8.88 -6.53 10.37
N LEU A 98 -8.94 -5.21 10.26
CA LEU A 98 -9.79 -4.36 11.10
C LEU A 98 -11.15 -4.20 10.45
N SER A 99 -12.23 -4.30 11.20
CA SER A 99 -13.53 -3.82 10.72
C SER A 99 -13.45 -2.33 10.33
N ILE A 100 -14.40 -1.86 9.53
CA ILE A 100 -14.44 -0.45 9.12
C ILE A 100 -14.48 0.47 10.34
N SER A 101 -15.29 0.14 11.35
CA SER A 101 -15.38 0.91 12.61
C SER A 101 -14.05 0.93 13.39
N GLU A 102 -13.36 -0.21 13.50
CA GLU A 102 -12.05 -0.27 14.15
C GLU A 102 -10.98 0.52 13.39
N PHE A 103 -11.03 0.51 12.06
CA PHE A 103 -10.14 1.30 11.22
C PHE A 103 -10.41 2.80 11.34
N THR A 104 -11.67 3.22 11.31
CA THR A 104 -12.06 4.62 11.52
C THR A 104 -11.57 5.12 12.89
N SER A 105 -11.84 4.35 13.96
CA SER A 105 -11.36 4.68 15.31
C SER A 105 -9.83 4.77 15.36
N PHE A 106 -9.14 3.82 14.70
CA PHE A 106 -7.68 3.85 14.61
C PHE A 106 -7.17 5.12 13.92
N VAL A 107 -7.77 5.54 12.80
CA VAL A 107 -7.38 6.74 12.05
C VAL A 107 -7.59 8.01 12.88
N GLU A 108 -8.71 8.11 13.60
CA GLU A 108 -9.01 9.24 14.50
C GLU A 108 -8.01 9.32 15.67
N GLU A 109 -7.72 8.20 16.34
CA GLU A 109 -6.79 8.13 17.48
C GLU A 109 -5.33 8.43 17.09
N SER A 110 -4.95 8.01 15.89
CA SER A 110 -3.59 8.13 15.35
C SER A 110 -3.33 9.44 14.62
N LYS A 111 -4.39 10.17 14.26
CA LYS A 111 -4.34 11.39 13.43
C LYS A 111 -3.59 11.17 12.11
N ILE A 112 -3.74 10.00 11.50
CA ILE A 112 -3.17 9.73 10.17
C ILE A 112 -4.05 10.40 9.11
N ASN A 113 -3.43 11.11 8.18
CA ASN A 113 -4.10 11.54 6.96
C ASN A 113 -4.01 10.43 5.91
N VAL A 114 -5.04 9.59 5.83
CA VAL A 114 -5.08 8.43 4.93
C VAL A 114 -5.27 8.88 3.48
N SER A 115 -4.40 8.41 2.57
CA SER A 115 -4.54 8.60 1.13
C SER A 115 -5.06 7.36 0.42
N GLU A 116 -4.72 6.17 0.93
CA GLU A 116 -5.15 4.88 0.38
C GLU A 116 -5.38 3.86 1.49
N PHE A 117 -6.26 2.89 1.23
CA PHE A 117 -6.50 1.76 2.12
C PHE A 117 -6.63 0.47 1.31
N LYS A 118 -6.41 -0.67 1.96
CA LYS A 118 -6.59 -2.00 1.36
C LYS A 118 -7.52 -2.85 2.22
N ILE A 119 -8.55 -3.38 1.60
CA ILE A 119 -9.53 -4.28 2.23
C ILE A 119 -9.27 -5.71 1.76
N ARG A 120 -9.34 -6.64 2.71
CA ARG A 120 -9.17 -8.07 2.50
C ARG A 120 -10.51 -8.76 2.25
N PHE A 121 -10.54 -9.62 1.25
CA PHE A 121 -11.72 -10.40 0.84
C PHE A 121 -11.39 -11.88 0.70
N LEU A 122 -12.33 -12.76 1.04
CA LEU A 122 -12.24 -14.20 0.80
C LEU A 122 -13.42 -14.65 -0.07
N ASP A 123 -13.16 -15.39 -1.15
CA ASP A 123 -14.23 -16.05 -1.89
C ASP A 123 -14.72 -17.33 -1.18
N GLU A 124 -15.70 -18.00 -1.78
CA GLU A 124 -16.26 -19.26 -1.28
C GLU A 124 -15.23 -20.41 -1.21
N ASN A 125 -14.15 -20.32 -1.99
CA ASN A 125 -13.05 -21.30 -2.02
C ASN A 125 -11.89 -20.91 -1.09
N ASN A 126 -12.07 -19.89 -0.23
CA ASN A 126 -11.01 -19.27 0.59
C ASN A 126 -9.85 -18.67 -0.23
N ILE A 127 -10.07 -18.39 -1.51
CA ILE A 127 -9.13 -17.64 -2.35
C ILE A 127 -9.11 -16.19 -1.89
N ARG A 128 -7.90 -15.66 -1.91
CA ARG A 128 -7.53 -14.43 -1.24
C ARG A 128 -7.44 -13.28 -2.24
N THR A 129 -8.28 -12.26 -2.05
CA THR A 129 -8.23 -11.02 -2.84
C THR A 129 -8.08 -9.80 -1.93
N THR A 130 -7.53 -8.72 -2.48
CA THR A 130 -7.52 -7.40 -1.85
C THR A 130 -8.09 -6.35 -2.80
N LEU A 131 -8.94 -5.47 -2.26
CA LEU A 131 -9.42 -4.27 -2.96
C LEU A 131 -8.70 -3.05 -2.38
N GLY A 132 -8.06 -2.28 -3.25
CA GLY A 132 -7.53 -0.96 -2.90
C GLY A 132 -8.60 0.11 -3.06
N GLY A 133 -8.63 1.08 -2.15
CA GLY A 133 -9.50 2.24 -2.22
C GLY A 133 -8.81 3.49 -1.69
N LYS A 134 -9.48 4.62 -1.83
CA LYS A 134 -9.03 5.93 -1.31
C LYS A 134 -10.23 6.64 -0.67
N PRO A 135 -9.99 7.50 0.33
CA PRO A 135 -11.05 8.38 0.85
C PRO A 135 -11.63 9.25 -0.27
N GLU A 136 -12.93 9.55 -0.18
CA GLU A 136 -13.64 10.33 -1.19
C GLU A 136 -14.75 11.14 -0.53
N ASP A 137 -14.94 12.39 -0.97
CA ASP A 137 -15.98 13.30 -0.48
C ASP A 137 -16.03 13.44 1.06
N GLY A 138 -14.86 13.40 1.71
CA GLY A 138 -14.73 13.48 3.17
C GLY A 138 -15.02 12.18 3.92
N VAL A 139 -15.33 11.09 3.21
CA VAL A 139 -15.57 9.76 3.78
C VAL A 139 -14.30 8.92 3.68
N LEU A 140 -13.84 8.39 4.82
CA LEU A 140 -12.64 7.56 4.92
C LEU A 140 -12.76 6.27 4.10
N ILE A 141 -13.89 5.57 4.25
CA ILE A 141 -14.22 4.35 3.51
C ILE A 141 -15.59 4.55 2.84
N PRO A 142 -15.66 4.80 1.51
CA PRO A 142 -16.92 4.96 0.81
C PRO A 142 -17.63 3.60 0.63
N GLU A 143 -18.32 3.15 1.69
CA GLU A 143 -18.95 1.82 1.77
C GLU A 143 -19.91 1.54 0.62
N ASP A 144 -20.72 2.50 0.20
CA ASP A 144 -21.67 2.31 -0.91
C ASP A 144 -20.97 1.88 -2.21
N LYS A 145 -19.79 2.45 -2.51
CA LYS A 145 -19.01 2.10 -3.70
C LYS A 145 -18.36 0.73 -3.56
N ILE A 146 -17.89 0.39 -2.36
CA ILE A 146 -17.34 -0.93 -2.06
C ILE A 146 -18.44 -1.98 -2.21
N ASN A 147 -19.62 -1.72 -1.66
CA ASN A 147 -20.78 -2.59 -1.76
C ASN A 147 -21.18 -2.78 -3.22
N GLU A 148 -21.30 -1.71 -4.02
CA GLU A 148 -21.59 -1.81 -5.46
C GLU A 148 -20.57 -2.69 -6.20
N LEU A 149 -19.27 -2.50 -5.94
CA LEU A 149 -18.22 -3.30 -6.55
C LEU A 149 -18.30 -4.77 -6.11
N THR A 150 -18.60 -5.02 -4.84
CA THR A 150 -18.69 -6.38 -4.32
C THR A 150 -19.92 -7.10 -4.84
N GLU A 151 -21.12 -6.52 -4.76
CA GLU A 151 -22.35 -7.11 -5.28
C GLU A 151 -22.28 -7.41 -6.78
N LYS A 152 -21.59 -6.56 -7.55
CA LYS A 152 -21.51 -6.69 -9.00
C LYS A 152 -20.41 -7.63 -9.49
N TYR A 153 -19.31 -7.76 -8.75
CA TYR A 153 -18.10 -8.43 -9.25
C TYR A 153 -17.46 -9.43 -8.28
N LEU A 154 -17.81 -9.40 -7.00
CA LEU A 154 -17.16 -10.21 -5.97
C LEU A 154 -18.21 -10.92 -5.11
N THR A 155 -18.35 -12.24 -5.26
CA THR A 155 -19.05 -13.10 -4.28
C THR A 155 -18.27 -13.26 -2.97
N HIS A 156 -17.36 -12.33 -2.67
CA HIS A 156 -16.36 -12.49 -1.63
C HIS A 156 -16.82 -11.86 -0.32
N LYS A 157 -16.58 -12.55 0.80
CA LYS A 157 -16.77 -12.04 2.14
C LYS A 157 -15.66 -11.05 2.51
N MET A 158 -16.04 -9.81 2.78
CA MET A 158 -15.15 -8.80 3.38
C MET A 158 -14.64 -9.28 4.75
N GLN A 159 -13.33 -9.23 4.95
CA GLN A 159 -12.68 -9.53 6.22
C GLN A 159 -12.35 -8.27 7.01
N GLY A 160 -12.03 -7.16 6.33
CA GLY A 160 -11.65 -5.89 6.96
C GLY A 160 -10.47 -5.20 6.27
N VAL A 161 -10.09 -4.03 6.77
CA VAL A 161 -8.94 -3.24 6.33
C VAL A 161 -7.64 -3.87 6.85
N VAL A 162 -6.69 -4.11 5.96
CA VAL A 162 -5.42 -4.79 6.26
C VAL A 162 -4.18 -3.92 6.11
N ALA A 163 -4.31 -2.83 5.37
CA ALA A 163 -3.27 -1.83 5.26
C ALA A 163 -3.85 -0.45 4.95
N ALA A 164 -3.09 0.60 5.27
CA ALA A 164 -3.36 1.97 4.89
C ALA A 164 -2.06 2.69 4.50
N VAL A 165 -2.15 3.62 3.55
CA VAL A 165 -1.09 4.55 3.17
C VAL A 165 -1.57 5.94 3.53
N GLY A 166 -0.69 6.77 4.06
CA GLY A 166 -1.03 8.14 4.43
C GLY A 166 0.18 8.94 4.86
N THR A 167 -0.07 10.11 5.45
CA THR A 167 0.94 10.91 6.13
C THR A 167 0.66 11.00 7.62
N VAL A 168 1.73 11.07 8.41
CA VAL A 168 1.68 11.32 9.85
C VAL A 168 2.61 12.46 10.19
N THR A 169 2.16 13.39 11.04
CA THR A 169 3.09 14.31 11.69
C THR A 169 3.94 13.51 12.67
N VAL A 170 5.25 13.49 12.43
CA VAL A 170 6.21 12.81 13.27
C VAL A 170 6.61 13.76 14.38
N ASP A 171 6.28 13.36 15.61
CA ASP A 171 6.96 13.84 16.79
C ASP A 171 7.59 12.62 17.50
N ALA A 172 8.42 12.89 18.51
CA ALA A 172 9.11 11.85 19.28
C ALA A 172 8.18 10.75 19.83
N ALA A 173 6.89 11.03 20.00
CA ALA A 173 5.92 10.10 20.57
C ALA A 173 5.07 9.40 19.49
N ASN A 174 4.71 10.07 18.41
CA ASN A 174 3.62 9.63 17.53
C ASN A 174 4.02 8.42 16.68
N LEU A 175 5.17 8.45 16.00
CA LEU A 175 5.61 7.33 15.16
C LEU A 175 5.88 6.08 16.00
N THR A 176 6.53 6.24 17.16
CA THR A 176 6.76 5.15 18.11
C THR A 176 5.45 4.62 18.71
N LYS A 177 4.49 5.48 19.04
CA LYS A 177 3.16 5.08 19.54
C LYS A 177 2.42 4.26 18.48
N LEU A 178 2.44 4.69 17.22
CA LEU A 178 1.84 3.93 16.11
C LEU A 178 2.51 2.58 15.91
N GLN A 179 3.85 2.57 15.96
CA GLN A 179 4.62 1.35 15.80
C GLN A 179 4.39 0.34 16.92
N ASN A 180 4.07 0.81 18.13
CA ASN A 180 3.77 0.00 19.30
C ASN A 180 2.27 -0.29 19.50
N ASN A 181 1.40 0.21 18.62
CA ASN A 181 -0.03 -0.08 18.69
C ASN A 181 -0.30 -1.58 18.53
N ASP A 182 -1.20 -2.13 19.33
CA ASP A 182 -1.48 -3.56 19.40
C ASP A 182 -2.12 -4.11 18.11
N LYS A 183 -2.82 -3.28 17.35
CA LYS A 183 -3.40 -3.61 16.02
C LYS A 183 -2.37 -3.56 14.90
N VAL A 184 -1.26 -2.83 15.07
CA VAL A 184 -0.29 -2.54 14.01
C VAL A 184 0.84 -3.59 13.99
N TYR A 185 1.07 -4.19 12.82
CA TYR A 185 2.21 -5.07 12.59
C TYR A 185 3.48 -4.26 12.30
N LEU A 186 3.38 -3.30 11.37
CA LEU A 186 4.47 -2.47 10.90
C LEU A 186 3.95 -1.08 10.48
N VAL A 187 4.68 -0.03 10.84
CA VAL A 187 4.58 1.31 10.23
C VAL A 187 5.86 1.51 9.44
N ASP A 188 5.72 1.58 8.12
CA ASP A 188 6.85 1.67 7.21
C ASP A 188 6.99 3.09 6.66
N ALA A 189 8.02 3.79 7.09
CA ALA A 189 8.35 5.15 6.65
C ALA A 189 9.58 5.17 5.71
N SER A 190 10.04 4.01 5.21
CA SER A 190 11.25 3.91 4.39
C SER A 190 11.15 4.62 3.04
N SER A 191 9.94 5.05 2.63
CA SER A 191 9.73 5.97 1.51
C SER A 191 10.62 7.21 1.58
N VAL A 192 10.82 7.74 2.79
CA VAL A 192 11.66 8.91 3.05
C VAL A 192 13.10 8.64 2.65
N GLN A 193 13.67 7.52 3.09
CA GLN A 193 15.05 7.15 2.79
C GLN A 193 15.24 6.85 1.31
N VAL A 194 14.27 6.20 0.66
CA VAL A 194 14.31 5.99 -0.79
C VAL A 194 14.35 7.34 -1.52
N ALA A 195 13.50 8.29 -1.14
CA ALA A 195 13.49 9.62 -1.74
C ALA A 195 14.83 10.35 -1.53
N GLU A 196 15.40 10.31 -0.32
CA GLU A 196 16.72 10.89 -0.01
C GLU A 196 17.84 10.26 -0.84
N GLN A 197 17.88 8.94 -0.95
CA GLN A 197 18.88 8.25 -1.78
C GLN A 197 18.76 8.66 -3.26
N ILE A 198 17.54 8.83 -3.78
CA ILE A 198 17.35 9.28 -5.15
C ILE A 198 17.80 10.74 -5.32
N LYS A 199 17.43 11.63 -4.39
CA LYS A 199 17.87 13.03 -4.38
C LYS A 199 19.40 13.11 -4.43
N ASN A 200 20.08 12.33 -3.59
CA ASN A 200 21.54 12.30 -3.50
C ASN A 200 22.20 11.71 -4.75
N ASN A 201 21.71 10.55 -5.22
CA ASN A 201 22.31 9.84 -6.36
C ASN A 201 22.07 10.54 -7.70
N LYS A 202 20.89 11.15 -7.88
CA LYS A 202 20.51 11.87 -9.11
C LYS A 202 20.83 13.37 -9.04
N LYS A 203 21.27 13.87 -7.89
CA LYS A 203 21.56 15.29 -7.64
C LYS A 203 20.38 16.20 -7.98
N VAL A 204 19.17 15.76 -7.62
CA VAL A 204 17.93 16.51 -7.84
C VAL A 204 17.45 17.15 -6.54
N LYS A 205 16.76 18.28 -6.66
CA LYS A 205 16.25 19.02 -5.49
C LYS A 205 15.11 18.26 -4.81
N ASP A 206 14.17 17.76 -5.62
CA ASP A 206 12.96 17.12 -5.11
C ASP A 206 12.61 15.83 -5.86
N VAL A 207 12.06 14.89 -5.09
CA VAL A 207 11.58 13.58 -5.50
C VAL A 207 10.31 13.35 -4.70
N ALA A 208 9.23 12.98 -5.39
CA ALA A 208 8.00 12.58 -4.71
C ALA A 208 8.24 11.30 -3.90
N TYR A 209 7.63 11.21 -2.73
CA TYR A 209 7.74 10.03 -1.89
C TYR A 209 7.09 8.81 -2.56
N PRO A 210 7.85 7.74 -2.85
CA PRO A 210 7.27 6.52 -3.41
C PRO A 210 6.45 5.76 -2.38
N THR A 211 5.34 5.15 -2.79
CA THR A 211 4.58 4.26 -1.92
C THR A 211 5.36 2.97 -1.65
N VAL A 212 5.60 2.66 -0.37
CA VAL A 212 6.13 1.37 0.05
C VAL A 212 4.97 0.36 0.09
N PRO A 213 5.09 -0.84 -0.53
CA PRO A 213 4.06 -1.87 -0.40
C PRO A 213 3.88 -2.31 1.06
N ASP A 214 2.65 -2.64 1.46
CA ASP A 214 2.41 -3.30 2.74
C ASP A 214 2.94 -4.75 2.72
N VAL A 215 3.08 -5.34 3.91
CA VAL A 215 3.57 -6.71 4.06
C VAL A 215 2.47 -7.71 4.47
N TYR A 216 1.19 -7.34 4.36
CA TYR A 216 0.11 -8.11 4.96
C TYR A 216 0.03 -9.55 4.42
N TRP A 217 0.23 -9.75 3.12
CA TRP A 217 0.21 -11.10 2.53
C TRP A 217 1.30 -12.01 3.13
N PHE A 218 2.49 -11.48 3.38
CA PHE A 218 3.57 -12.23 4.04
C PHE A 218 3.23 -12.54 5.49
N VAL A 219 2.62 -11.58 6.21
CA VAL A 219 2.13 -11.79 7.60
C VAL A 219 1.11 -12.92 7.64
N GLU A 220 0.16 -12.94 6.71
CA GLU A 220 -0.88 -13.96 6.64
C GLU A 220 -0.31 -15.33 6.22
N ASP A 221 0.72 -15.37 5.37
CA ASP A 221 1.33 -16.62 4.92
C ASP A 221 2.24 -17.27 5.95
N PHE A 222 2.99 -16.48 6.71
CA PHE A 222 3.96 -17.00 7.67
C PHE A 222 3.41 -17.20 9.09
N ASN A 223 2.14 -16.82 9.34
CA ASN A 223 1.45 -17.05 10.62
C ASN A 223 0.39 -18.17 10.55
N LYS A 224 0.34 -18.93 9.47
CA LYS A 224 -0.44 -20.18 9.37
C LYS A 224 0.30 -21.32 10.05
#